data_AF-A0A942GLH0-F1
#
_entry.id   AF-A0A942GLH0-F1
#
_cell.length_a   1.000
_cell.length_b   1.000
_cell.length_c   1.000
_cell.angle_alpha   90.00
_cell.angle_beta   90.00
_cell.angle_gamma   90.00
#
_symmetry.space_group_name_H-M   'P 1'
#
loop_
_entity.id
_entity.type
_entity.pdbx_description
1 polymer ?
#
loop_
_entity_poly.entity_id
_entity_poly.type
_entity_poly.pdbx_seq_one_letter_code
_entity_poly.pdbx_strand_id
1 'polypeptide(L)'
;VSQIEAGRIKAFAVTTGQRLNDHPTLRHYPTLQEMGLRNFNLTIWHGLYAPRGTPPAVTQRLNAAMRAALRDPVFIQRQNALGALVATDNRITPEGHRAFVTNQINQLRVVIEAAGQFAD
;
A
#
# COMPACT_ATOMS: atom_id res chain seq x y z
N VAL A 1 13.07 0.31 6.62
CA VAL A 1 13.21 1.38 7.65
C VAL A 1 14.57 1.34 8.36
N SER A 2 15.08 0.17 8.76
CA SER A 2 16.35 0.02 9.48
C SER A 2 17.58 0.74 8.90
N GLN A 3 17.64 0.93 7.57
CA GLN A 3 18.69 1.70 6.92
C GLN A 3 18.69 3.19 7.32
N ILE A 4 17.51 3.76 7.52
CA ILE A 4 17.31 5.14 7.98
C ILE A 4 17.74 5.23 9.45
N GLU A 5 17.29 4.29 10.28
CA GLU A 5 17.59 4.24 11.72
C GLU A 5 19.09 4.08 11.98
N ALA A 6 19.78 3.28 11.16
CA ALA A 6 21.21 3.09 11.23
C ALA A 6 22.03 4.29 10.68
N GLY A 7 21.37 5.35 10.18
CA GLY A 7 22.05 6.51 9.59
C GLY A 7 22.78 6.21 8.27
N ARG A 8 22.53 5.05 7.65
CA ARG A 8 23.19 4.64 6.40
C ARG A 8 22.61 5.32 5.17
N ILE A 9 21.37 5.80 5.27
CA ILE A 9 20.71 6.57 4.22
C ILE A 9 20.01 7.79 4.82
N LYS A 10 19.91 8.85 4.01
CA LYS A 10 19.10 10.03 4.34
C LYS A 10 17.72 9.88 3.70
N ALA A 11 16.69 9.88 4.54
CA ALA A 11 15.30 10.01 4.08
C ALA A 11 14.90 11.50 4.04
N PHE A 12 14.01 11.85 3.11
CA PHE A 12 13.56 13.23 2.91
C PHE A 12 12.06 13.40 3.14
N ALA A 13 11.25 12.44 2.70
CA ALA A 13 9.80 12.50 2.77
C ALA A 13 9.19 11.10 2.71
N VAL A 14 7.90 11.01 3.03
CA VAL A 14 7.04 9.86 2.73
C VAL A 14 6.07 10.22 1.59
N THR A 15 5.66 9.22 0.82
CA THR A 15 4.75 9.39 -0.34
C THR A 15 3.28 9.15 0.00
N THR A 16 2.99 8.85 1.26
CA THR A 16 1.63 8.66 1.78
C THR A 16 0.86 9.97 1.79
N GLY A 17 -0.46 9.86 1.64
CA GLY A 17 -1.36 11.01 1.68
C GLY A 17 -1.39 11.75 3.01
N GLN A 18 -0.92 11.12 4.10
CA GLN A 18 -0.83 11.67 5.45
C GLN A 18 0.45 11.16 6.11
N ARG A 19 0.91 11.84 7.17
CA ARG A 19 2.07 11.41 7.94
C ARG A 19 1.83 10.06 8.61
N LEU A 20 2.90 9.26 8.73
CA LEU A 20 2.91 8.00 9.46
C LEU A 20 3.12 8.27 10.97
N ASN A 21 2.17 8.94 11.62
CA ASN A 21 2.31 9.43 13.00
C ASN A 21 2.63 8.32 14.01
N ASP A 22 2.05 7.13 13.81
CA ASP A 22 2.23 5.97 14.69
C ASP A 22 3.51 5.18 14.40
N HIS A 23 4.29 5.57 13.39
CA HIS A 23 5.54 4.92 13.06
C HIS A 23 6.72 5.56 13.83
N PRO A 24 7.52 4.79 14.60
CA PRO A 24 8.61 5.34 15.42
C PRO A 24 9.60 6.24 14.66
N THR A 25 10.04 5.78 13.48
CA THR A 25 11.04 6.46 12.64
C THR A 25 10.42 7.37 11.58
N LEU A 26 9.43 6.88 10.83
CA LEU A 26 8.90 7.59 9.67
C LEU A 26 8.04 8.82 10.01
N ARG A 27 7.51 8.94 11.23
CA ARG A 27 6.74 10.11 11.71
C ARG A 27 7.48 11.45 11.57
N HIS A 28 8.82 11.41 11.58
CA HIS A 28 9.67 12.59 11.53
C HIS A 28 9.78 13.20 10.13
N TYR A 29 9.36 12.48 9.09
CA TYR A 29 9.46 12.94 7.70
C TYR A 29 8.13 13.53 7.21
N PRO A 30 8.17 14.67 6.48
CA PRO A 30 6.98 15.23 5.87
C PRO A 30 6.43 14.32 4.76
N THR A 31 5.15 14.49 4.45
CA THR A 31 4.61 13.98 3.19
C THR A 31 5.09 14.86 2.04
N LEU A 32 5.11 14.33 0.82
CA LEU A 32 5.38 15.15 -0.37
C LEU A 32 4.34 16.27 -0.58
N GLN A 33 3.12 16.10 -0.10
CA GLN A 33 2.09 17.15 -0.13
C GLN A 33 2.44 18.34 0.75
N GLU A 34 2.96 18.10 1.96
CA GLU A 34 3.45 19.17 2.86
C GLU A 34 4.67 19.90 2.26
N MET A 35 5.35 19.28 1.29
CA MET A 35 6.46 19.87 0.55
C MET A 35 6.03 20.58 -0.74
N GLY A 36 4.72 20.73 -0.98
CA GLY A 36 4.18 21.49 -2.11
C GLY A 36 3.73 20.65 -3.31
N LEU A 37 3.95 19.33 -3.31
CA LEU A 37 3.40 18.43 -4.33
C LEU A 37 1.93 18.11 -4.00
N ARG A 38 1.04 19.05 -4.31
CA ARG A 38 -0.39 18.96 -4.00
C ARG A 38 -0.99 17.64 -4.51
N ASN A 39 -1.82 17.00 -3.67
CA ASN A 39 -2.49 15.74 -3.95
C ASN A 39 -1.56 14.53 -4.20
N PHE A 40 -0.25 14.64 -3.90
CA PHE A 40 0.66 13.52 -4.03
C PHE A 40 0.36 12.44 -2.99
N ASN A 41 -0.20 11.33 -3.46
CA ASN A 41 -0.43 10.14 -2.66
C ASN A 41 -0.20 8.92 -3.55
N LEU A 42 1.03 8.39 -3.52
CA LEU A 42 1.40 7.19 -4.25
C LEU A 42 2.02 6.21 -3.27
N THR A 43 1.33 5.11 -3.02
CA THR A 43 1.77 4.08 -2.09
C THR A 43 1.86 2.75 -2.81
N ILE A 44 2.81 1.92 -2.40
CA ILE A 44 2.92 0.55 -2.90
C ILE A 44 1.99 -0.34 -2.08
N TRP A 45 1.02 -0.94 -2.75
CA TRP A 45 0.03 -1.82 -2.17
C TRP A 45 0.28 -3.28 -2.56
N HIS A 46 -0.24 -4.20 -1.75
CA HIS A 46 -0.15 -5.63 -1.97
C HIS A 46 -1.55 -6.21 -2.15
N GLY A 47 -1.71 -7.15 -3.07
CA GLY A 47 -2.98 -7.83 -3.34
C GLY A 47 -2.79 -9.34 -3.38
N LEU A 48 -3.84 -10.08 -3.03
CA LEU A 48 -3.89 -11.54 -3.12
C LEU A 48 -4.79 -11.96 -4.27
N TYR A 49 -4.30 -12.86 -5.12
CA TYR A 49 -5.00 -13.33 -6.31
C TYR A 49 -5.03 -14.85 -6.34
N ALA A 50 -6.02 -15.39 -7.04
CA ALA A 50 -6.10 -16.81 -7.38
C ALA A 50 -6.33 -16.95 -8.89
N PRO A 51 -5.96 -18.08 -9.51
CA PRO A 51 -6.17 -18.32 -10.94
C PRO A 51 -7.64 -18.15 -11.36
N ARG A 52 -7.84 -17.75 -12.62
CA ARG A 52 -9.17 -17.71 -13.23
C ARG A 52 -9.84 -19.08 -13.14
N GLY A 53 -11.10 -19.12 -12.72
CA GLY A 53 -11.86 -20.36 -12.56
C GLY A 53 -11.69 -21.06 -11.22
N THR A 54 -10.89 -20.50 -10.29
CA THR A 54 -10.82 -21.01 -8.90
C THR A 54 -12.23 -21.07 -8.30
N PRO A 55 -12.66 -22.22 -7.73
CA PRO A 55 -14.00 -22.37 -7.19
C PRO A 55 -14.36 -21.31 -6.13
N PRO A 56 -15.62 -20.81 -6.10
CA PRO A 56 -16.03 -19.77 -5.15
C PRO A 56 -15.77 -20.14 -3.67
N ALA A 57 -15.96 -21.40 -3.30
CA ALA A 57 -15.70 -21.86 -1.93
C ALA A 57 -14.21 -21.71 -1.53
N VAL A 58 -13.29 -21.89 -2.48
CA VAL A 58 -11.84 -21.75 -2.24
C VAL A 58 -11.47 -20.27 -2.08
N THR A 59 -11.98 -19.41 -2.95
CA THR A 59 -11.70 -17.96 -2.87
C THR A 59 -12.31 -17.35 -1.61
N GLN A 60 -13.50 -17.79 -1.19
CA GLN A 60 -14.09 -17.40 0.08
C GLN A 60 -13.24 -17.81 1.28
N ARG A 61 -12.74 -19.05 1.29
CA ARG A 61 -11.84 -19.55 2.36
C ARG A 61 -10.54 -18.75 2.43
N LEU A 62 -9.92 -18.47 1.28
CA LEU A 62 -8.70 -17.66 1.20
C LEU A 62 -8.94 -16.23 1.70
N ASN A 63 -10.05 -15.59 1.28
CA ASN A 63 -10.39 -14.25 1.74
C ASN A 63 -10.66 -14.21 3.25
N ALA A 64 -11.37 -15.21 3.79
CA ALA A 64 -11.61 -15.31 5.23
C ALA A 64 -10.30 -15.43 6.02
N ALA A 65 -9.39 -16.30 5.59
CA ALA A 65 -8.07 -16.46 6.22
C ALA A 65 -7.22 -15.18 6.13
N MET A 66 -7.21 -14.52 4.97
CA MET A 66 -6.53 -13.24 4.78
C MET A 66 -7.09 -12.19 5.75
N ARG A 67 -8.41 -12.02 5.82
CA ARG A 67 -9.05 -11.04 6.72
C ARG A 67 -8.77 -11.33 8.19
N ALA A 68 -8.63 -12.60 8.59
CA ALA A 68 -8.18 -12.95 9.92
C ALA A 68 -6.74 -12.51 10.18
N ALA A 69 -5.82 -12.77 9.23
CA ALA A 69 -4.42 -12.36 9.35
C ALA A 69 -4.24 -10.83 9.39
N LEU A 70 -5.03 -10.07 8.64
CA LEU A 70 -4.99 -8.59 8.67
C LEU A 70 -5.48 -7.99 9.99
N ARG A 71 -6.08 -8.79 10.88
CA ARG A 71 -6.50 -8.39 12.24
C ARG A 71 -5.53 -8.87 13.31
N ASP A 72 -4.53 -9.67 12.95
CA ASP A 72 -3.55 -10.19 13.90
C ASP A 72 -2.62 -9.06 14.38
N PRO A 73 -2.54 -8.78 15.69
CA PRO A 73 -1.72 -7.68 16.21
C PRO A 73 -0.23 -7.84 15.89
N VAL A 74 0.28 -9.07 15.87
CA VAL A 74 1.69 -9.34 15.56
C VAL A 74 1.98 -9.04 14.10
N PHE A 75 1.07 -9.43 13.19
CA PHE A 75 1.15 -9.07 11.78
C PHE A 75 1.13 -7.55 11.60
N ILE A 76 0.17 -6.85 12.21
CA ILE A 76 0.06 -5.39 12.13
C ILE A 76 1.33 -4.71 12.64
N GLN A 77 1.85 -5.14 13.79
CA GLN A 77 3.07 -4.59 14.38
C GLN A 77 4.27 -4.77 13.43
N ARG A 78 4.42 -5.96 12.83
CA ARG A 78 5.51 -6.25 11.90
C ARG A 78 5.40 -5.44 10.62
N GLN A 79 4.19 -5.26 10.07
CA GLN A 79 3.99 -4.39 8.90
C GLN A 79 4.31 -2.93 9.23
N ASN A 80 3.85 -2.43 10.39
CA ASN A 80 4.15 -1.07 10.82
C ASN A 80 5.66 -0.86 10.98
N ALA A 81 6.40 -1.81 11.56
CA ALA A 81 7.87 -1.73 11.67
C ALA A 81 8.59 -1.64 10.31
N LEU A 82 7.96 -2.15 9.25
CA LEU A 82 8.46 -2.04 7.88
C LEU A 82 8.02 -0.75 7.17
N GLY A 83 7.18 0.08 7.80
CA GLY A 83 6.58 1.27 7.18
C GLY A 83 5.31 0.98 6.37
N ALA A 84 4.77 -0.24 6.44
CA ALA A 84 3.56 -0.63 5.73
C ALA A 84 2.30 -0.43 6.59
N LEU A 85 1.23 0.05 5.95
CA LEU A 85 -0.09 0.18 6.56
C LEU A 85 -0.96 -1.02 6.17
N VAL A 86 -1.50 -1.71 7.16
CA VAL A 86 -2.43 -2.82 6.93
C VAL A 86 -3.78 -2.29 6.46
N ALA A 87 -4.27 -2.78 5.33
CA ALA A 87 -5.59 -2.41 4.82
C ALA A 87 -6.70 -2.94 5.74
N THR A 88 -7.59 -2.07 6.17
CA THR A 88 -8.74 -2.39 7.05
C THR A 88 -10.08 -2.01 6.42
N ASP A 89 -10.06 -1.35 5.27
CA ASP A 89 -11.22 -0.87 4.53
C ASP A 89 -11.74 -1.92 3.51
N ASN A 90 -12.66 -1.51 2.64
CA ASN A 90 -13.28 -2.39 1.64
C ASN A 90 -12.30 -3.02 0.65
N ARG A 91 -11.04 -2.55 0.56
CA ARG A 91 -10.02 -3.21 -0.27
C ARG A 91 -9.73 -4.66 0.14
N ILE A 92 -10.12 -5.08 1.34
CA ILE A 92 -9.94 -6.47 1.80
C ILE A 92 -11.04 -7.42 1.31
N THR A 93 -12.07 -6.94 0.61
CA THR A 93 -13.09 -7.78 -0.03
C THR A 93 -12.73 -8.04 -1.51
N PRO A 94 -13.18 -9.15 -2.11
CA PRO A 94 -12.94 -9.41 -3.53
C PRO A 94 -13.43 -8.28 -4.45
N GLU A 95 -14.61 -7.74 -4.17
CA GLU A 95 -15.24 -6.67 -4.96
C GLU A 95 -14.51 -5.34 -4.79
N GLY A 96 -14.18 -4.98 -3.55
CA GLY A 96 -13.47 -3.74 -3.26
C GLY A 96 -12.04 -3.76 -3.78
N HIS A 97 -11.34 -4.90 -3.68
CA HIS A 97 -10.02 -5.08 -4.29
C HIS A 97 -10.08 -4.93 -5.81
N ARG A 98 -11.07 -5.55 -6.48
CA ARG A 98 -11.27 -5.40 -7.92
C ARG A 98 -11.47 -3.93 -8.32
N ALA A 99 -12.36 -3.22 -7.61
CA ALA A 99 -12.62 -1.80 -7.88
C ALA A 99 -11.35 -0.96 -7.68
N PHE A 100 -10.59 -1.23 -6.62
CA PHE A 100 -9.33 -0.55 -6.34
C PHE A 100 -8.30 -0.78 -7.44
N VAL A 101 -8.07 -2.02 -7.87
CA VAL A 101 -7.11 -2.34 -8.96
C VAL A 101 -7.50 -1.66 -10.26
N THR A 102 -8.78 -1.68 -10.64
CA THR A 102 -9.26 -0.98 -11.85
C THR A 102 -8.97 0.53 -11.76
N ASN A 103 -9.22 1.14 -10.59
CA ASN A 103 -8.93 2.55 -10.39
C ASN A 103 -7.42 2.85 -10.47
N GLN A 104 -6.58 1.99 -9.88
CA GLN A 104 -5.11 2.14 -9.95
C GLN A 104 -4.59 2.01 -11.37
N ILE A 105 -5.11 1.08 -12.17
CA ILE A 105 -4.76 0.95 -13.60
C ILE A 105 -5.10 2.25 -14.34
N ASN A 106 -6.31 2.79 -14.13
CA ASN A 106 -6.73 4.01 -14.80
C ASN A 106 -5.87 5.22 -14.40
N GLN A 107 -5.60 5.37 -13.11
CA GLN A 107 -4.77 6.47 -12.59
C GLN A 107 -3.33 6.39 -13.12
N LEU A 108 -2.71 5.21 -13.07
CA LEU A 108 -1.31 5.04 -13.49
C LEU A 108 -1.15 5.11 -15.00
N ARG A 109 -2.15 4.69 -15.79
CA ARG A 109 -2.13 4.86 -17.24
C ARG A 109 -1.90 6.32 -17.63
N VAL A 110 -2.66 7.25 -17.05
CA VAL A 110 -2.53 8.69 -17.33
C VAL A 110 -1.12 9.19 -17.02
N VAL A 111 -0.53 8.74 -15.91
CA VAL A 111 0.83 9.13 -15.51
C VAL A 111 1.89 8.59 -16.48
N ILE A 112 1.78 7.31 -16.85
CA ILE A 112 2.72 6.64 -17.76
C ILE A 112 2.64 7.27 -19.17
N GLU A 113 1.43 7.49 -19.69
CA GLU A 113 1.21 8.14 -20.98
C GLU A 113 1.79 9.56 -21.00
N ALA A 114 1.56 10.34 -19.94
CA ALA A 114 2.11 11.69 -19.81
C ALA A 114 3.65 11.69 -19.72
N ALA A 115 4.25 10.67 -19.10
CA ALA A 115 5.71 10.54 -19.00
C ALA A 115 6.35 10.11 -20.33
N GLY A 116 5.60 9.46 -21.23
CA GLY A 116 6.12 8.94 -22.50
C GLY A 116 7.21 7.88 -22.32
N GLN A 117 7.24 7.20 -21.18
CA GLN A 117 8.20 6.15 -20.85
C GLN A 117 7.46 4.84 -20.61
N PHE A 118 7.85 3.81 -21.34
CA PHE A 118 7.21 2.49 -21.30
C PHE A 118 8.23 1.44 -20.84
N ALA A 119 7.73 0.26 -20.48
CA ALA A 119 8.57 -0.79 -19.89
C ALA A 119 9.30 -1.66 -20.94
N ASP A 120 8.97 -1.48 -22.22
CA ASP A 120 9.43 -2.25 -23.38
C ASP A 120 10.35 -1.45 -24.32
#